data_AF-A0A0Q4IEB9-F1
#
_entry.id   AF-A0A0Q4IEB9-F1
#
_cell.length_a   1.000
_cell.length_b   1.000
_cell.length_c   1.000
_cell.angle_alpha   90.00
_cell.angle_beta   90.00
_cell.angle_gamma   90.00
#
_symmetry.space_group_name_H-M   'P 1'
#
loop_
_entity.id
_entity.type
_entity.pdbx_description
1 polymer ?
#
loop_
_entity_poly.entity_id
_entity_poly.type
_entity_poly.pdbx_seq_one_letter_code
_entity_poly.pdbx_strand_id
1 'polypeptide(L)'
;MIRRARFLFADRRGATIIEFALIIPVLVALIMGLGDLMFQTYVQGILDGEMQKAGRDSALEDNASGNSAIDQRVQTAIQLIAKDAKFYPKRDYFASYALIKPEPIYDKNGNGTLDSKECFDDVNGNGVRDTDPSRTGQGGADDIARYTMRVVYTRPFPVARLLGFSQTMEVSATTLLKNQPYKNQTTFTIPKVCLP
;
A
#
# COMPACT_ATOMS: atom_id res chain seq x y z
N MET A 1 -4.23 8.62 71.04
CA MET A 1 -4.11 8.04 69.67
C MET A 1 -5.40 8.13 68.83
N ILE A 2 -6.59 8.00 69.41
CA ILE A 2 -7.89 7.93 68.69
C ILE A 2 -8.22 9.20 67.87
N ARG A 3 -7.81 10.40 68.32
CA ARG A 3 -8.09 11.66 67.60
C ARG A 3 -7.40 11.76 66.23
N ARG A 4 -6.23 11.16 66.04
CA ARG A 4 -5.48 11.20 64.77
C ARG A 4 -6.10 10.30 63.69
N ALA A 5 -6.73 9.18 64.07
CA ALA A 5 -7.42 8.29 63.14
C ALA A 5 -8.67 8.93 62.51
N ARG A 6 -9.37 9.81 63.24
CA ARG A 6 -10.54 10.54 62.72
C ARG A 6 -10.19 11.58 61.65
N PHE A 7 -8.97 12.12 61.68
CA PHE A 7 -8.50 13.07 60.66
C PHE A 7 -8.12 12.38 59.34
N LEU A 8 -7.67 11.12 59.38
CA LEU A 8 -7.39 10.33 58.16
C LEU A 8 -8.67 10.05 57.36
N PHE A 9 -9.78 9.74 58.02
CA PHE A 9 -11.07 9.50 57.35
C PHE A 9 -11.76 10.77 56.81
N ALA A 10 -11.34 11.96 57.29
CA ALA A 10 -11.86 13.25 56.82
C ALA A 10 -10.98 13.88 55.73
N ASP A 11 -9.83 13.29 55.41
CA ASP A 11 -8.87 13.88 54.48
C ASP A 11 -9.29 13.65 53.03
N ARG A 12 -9.80 14.69 52.38
CA ARG A 12 -10.24 14.68 50.96
C ARG A 12 -9.16 15.13 49.99
N ARG A 13 -7.96 15.47 50.47
CA ARG A 13 -6.88 16.02 49.65
C ARG A 13 -6.39 15.07 48.53
N GLY A 14 -6.68 13.77 48.63
CA GLY A 14 -6.34 12.76 47.63
C GLY A 14 -7.45 12.40 46.63
N ALA A 15 -8.68 12.92 46.79
CA ALA A 15 -9.79 12.54 45.92
C ALA A 15 -9.54 12.90 44.45
N THR A 16 -8.92 14.06 44.19
CA THR A 16 -8.56 14.52 42.85
C THR A 16 -7.51 13.65 42.17
N ILE A 17 -6.61 13.01 42.94
CA ILE A 17 -5.60 12.07 42.40
C ILE A 17 -6.29 10.82 41.86
N ILE A 18 -7.33 10.33 42.53
CA ILE A 18 -8.09 9.13 42.11
C ILE A 18 -8.91 9.43 40.86
N GLU A 19 -9.59 10.59 40.82
CA GLU A 19 -10.32 11.04 39.63
C GLU A 19 -9.41 11.17 38.41
N PHE A 20 -8.22 11.79 38.61
CA PHE A 20 -7.23 11.92 37.56
C PHE A 20 -6.69 10.55 37.12
N ALA A 21 -6.40 9.64 38.05
CA ALA A 21 -5.93 8.29 37.75
C ALA A 21 -6.93 7.47 36.92
N LEU A 22 -8.23 7.77 37.02
CA LEU A 22 -9.27 7.12 36.22
C LEU A 22 -9.36 7.68 34.79
N ILE A 23 -9.05 8.97 34.59
CA ILE A 23 -9.16 9.66 33.30
C ILE A 23 -7.87 9.55 32.46
N ILE A 24 -6.69 9.63 33.09
CA ILE A 24 -5.39 9.59 32.39
C ILE A 24 -5.27 8.41 31.42
N PRO A 25 -5.62 7.16 31.78
CA PRO A 25 -5.40 6.02 30.88
C PRO A 25 -6.16 6.16 29.56
N VAL A 26 -7.39 6.70 29.62
CA VAL A 26 -8.22 6.94 28.44
C VAL A 26 -7.63 8.08 27.61
N LEU A 27 -7.20 9.17 28.25
CA LEU A 27 -6.59 10.31 27.57
C LEU A 27 -5.28 9.91 26.86
N VAL A 28 -4.41 9.16 27.53
CA VAL A 28 -3.14 8.68 26.97
C VAL A 28 -3.38 7.71 25.82
N ALA A 29 -4.33 6.79 25.96
CA ALA A 29 -4.71 5.87 24.88
C ALA A 29 -5.21 6.64 23.65
N LEU A 30 -6.01 7.70 23.84
CA LEU A 30 -6.53 8.54 22.77
C LEU A 30 -5.42 9.34 22.07
N ILE A 31 -4.50 9.95 22.83
CA ILE A 31 -3.35 10.69 22.27
C ILE A 31 -2.43 9.74 21.49
N MET A 32 -2.10 8.58 22.05
CA MET A 32 -1.26 7.61 21.37
C MET A 32 -1.95 7.03 20.12
N GLY A 33 -3.26 6.79 20.17
CA GLY A 33 -4.04 6.35 19.01
C GLY A 33 -4.09 7.39 17.88
N LEU A 34 -4.27 8.66 18.22
CA LEU A 34 -4.17 9.77 17.27
C LEU A 34 -2.75 9.90 16.70
N GLY A 35 -1.72 9.77 17.54
CA GLY A 35 -0.32 9.79 17.11
C GLY A 35 -0.01 8.68 16.11
N ASP A 36 -0.53 7.48 16.33
CA ASP A 36 -0.37 6.35 15.42
C ASP A 36 -1.03 6.59 14.06
N LEU A 37 -2.23 7.19 14.06
CA LEU A 37 -2.93 7.59 12.82
C LEU A 37 -2.17 8.70 12.07
N MET A 38 -1.66 9.70 12.79
CA MET A 38 -0.83 10.77 12.21
C MET A 38 0.46 10.21 11.61
N PHE A 39 1.11 9.28 12.30
CA PHE A 39 2.31 8.63 11.78
C PHE A 39 2.02 7.85 10.50
N GLN A 40 0.93 7.09 10.47
CA GLN A 40 0.53 6.33 9.29
C GLN A 40 0.29 7.23 8.07
N THR A 41 -0.46 8.32 8.25
CA THR A 41 -0.75 9.27 7.16
C THR A 41 0.51 10.02 6.70
N TYR A 42 1.43 10.33 7.62
CA TYR A 42 2.71 10.92 7.28
C TYR A 42 3.59 9.99 6.43
N VAL A 43 3.71 8.72 6.81
CA VAL A 43 4.47 7.73 6.03
C VAL A 43 3.83 7.52 4.65
N GLN A 44 2.50 7.44 4.57
CA GLN A 44 1.79 7.34 3.29
C GLN A 44 2.09 8.55 2.39
N GLY A 45 2.02 9.77 2.92
CA GLY A 45 2.28 10.98 2.13
C GLY A 45 3.71 11.07 1.59
N ILE A 46 4.70 10.63 2.37
CA ILE A 46 6.09 10.54 1.89
C ILE A 46 6.22 9.47 0.82
N LEU A 47 5.63 8.30 1.04
CA LEU A 47 5.65 7.21 0.07
C LEU A 47 5.02 7.66 -1.26
N ASP A 48 3.86 8.33 -1.23
CA ASP A 48 3.22 8.87 -2.43
C ASP A 48 4.09 9.91 -3.14
N GLY A 49 4.73 10.81 -2.38
CA GLY A 49 5.65 11.81 -2.92
C GLY A 49 6.87 11.21 -3.61
N GLU A 50 7.51 10.22 -2.98
CA GLU A 50 8.66 9.50 -3.54
C GLU A 50 8.25 8.65 -4.74
N MET A 51 7.06 8.04 -4.73
CA MET A 51 6.54 7.29 -5.87
C MET A 51 6.26 8.19 -7.08
N GLN A 52 5.73 9.40 -6.88
CA GLN A 52 5.56 10.37 -7.98
C GLN A 52 6.91 10.84 -8.54
N LYS A 53 7.91 11.01 -7.67
CA LYS A 53 9.27 11.36 -8.09
C LYS A 53 9.93 10.21 -8.86
N ALA A 54 9.80 8.98 -8.38
CA ALA A 54 10.19 7.77 -9.08
C ALA A 54 9.53 7.67 -10.46
N GLY A 55 8.24 8.03 -10.56
CA GLY A 55 7.51 8.16 -11.82
C GLY A 55 8.19 9.08 -12.83
N ARG A 56 8.62 10.26 -12.38
CA ARG A 56 9.31 11.25 -13.23
C ARG A 56 10.73 10.82 -13.58
N ASP A 57 11.51 10.36 -12.61
CA ASP A 57 12.91 9.98 -12.78
C ASP A 57 13.02 8.77 -13.72
N SER A 58 12.12 7.79 -13.60
CA SER A 58 12.09 6.62 -14.48
C SER A 58 11.65 6.93 -15.92
N ALA A 59 10.98 8.06 -16.16
CA ALA A 59 10.69 8.50 -17.52
C ALA A 59 11.94 9.10 -18.20
N LEU A 60 12.95 9.50 -17.43
CA LEU A 60 14.15 10.18 -17.90
C LEU A 60 15.37 9.24 -18.00
N GLU A 61 15.50 8.27 -17.08
CA GLU A 61 16.64 7.35 -17.11
C GLU A 61 16.45 6.19 -18.11
N ASP A 62 17.50 5.94 -18.90
CA ASP A 62 17.57 4.77 -19.78
C ASP A 62 17.66 3.46 -18.97
N ASN A 63 17.15 2.40 -19.57
CA ASN A 63 16.73 1.12 -19.01
C ASN A 63 17.56 0.48 -17.86
N ALA A 64 16.81 -0.19 -16.98
CA ALA A 64 17.18 -1.27 -16.05
C ALA A 64 18.17 -0.98 -14.91
N SER A 65 19.23 -0.17 -15.10
CA SER A 65 20.17 0.22 -14.04
C SER A 65 19.61 1.30 -13.11
N GLY A 66 18.65 2.10 -13.59
CA GLY A 66 17.95 3.11 -12.77
C GLY A 66 16.92 2.51 -11.79
N ASN A 67 16.42 1.29 -12.02
CA ASN A 67 15.35 0.71 -11.20
C ASN A 67 15.78 0.45 -9.75
N SER A 68 16.99 -0.07 -9.56
CA SER A 68 17.54 -0.27 -8.22
C SER A 68 17.84 1.06 -7.53
N ALA A 69 18.29 2.07 -8.28
CA ALA A 69 18.52 3.41 -7.74
C ALA A 69 17.22 4.10 -7.31
N ILE A 70 16.15 3.96 -8.11
CA ILE A 70 14.81 4.43 -7.78
C ILE A 70 14.30 3.71 -6.51
N ASP A 71 14.42 2.39 -6.47
CA ASP A 71 14.01 1.59 -5.30
C ASP A 71 14.78 2.04 -4.05
N GLN A 72 16.10 2.24 -4.17
CA GLN A 72 16.95 2.71 -3.08
C GLN A 72 16.58 4.12 -2.60
N ARG A 73 16.20 5.04 -3.50
CA ARG A 73 15.75 6.38 -3.12
C ARG A 73 14.48 6.33 -2.28
N VAL A 74 13.47 5.58 -2.75
CA VAL A 74 12.20 5.39 -2.02
C VAL A 74 12.47 4.73 -0.66
N GLN A 75 13.33 3.71 -0.62
CA GLN A 75 13.73 3.04 0.62
C GLN A 75 14.41 3.99 1.60
N THR A 76 15.41 4.75 1.14
CA THR A 76 16.19 5.68 1.98
C THR A 76 15.31 6.76 2.60
N ALA A 77 14.37 7.31 1.82
CA ALA A 77 13.45 8.34 2.29
C ALA A 77 12.58 7.83 3.46
N ILE A 78 12.08 6.60 3.36
CA ILE A 78 11.20 6.02 4.38
C ILE A 78 12.00 5.49 5.57
N GLN A 79 13.20 4.94 5.35
CA GLN A 79 14.10 4.46 6.41
C GLN A 79 14.55 5.57 7.37
N LEU A 80 14.54 6.83 6.94
CA LEU A 80 14.81 7.98 7.81
C LEU A 80 13.82 8.05 8.99
N ILE A 81 12.59 7.58 8.78
CA ILE A 81 11.47 7.66 9.73
C ILE A 81 11.18 6.28 10.33
N ALA A 82 11.19 5.23 9.51
CA ALA A 82 10.92 3.85 9.89
C ALA A 82 12.12 2.96 9.53
N LYS A 83 13.12 2.90 10.41
CA LYS A 83 14.39 2.18 10.17
C LYS A 83 14.21 0.68 9.91
N ASP A 84 13.27 0.06 10.60
CA ASP A 84 13.00 -1.39 10.49
C ASP A 84 11.97 -1.73 9.39
N ALA A 85 11.66 -0.76 8.51
CA ALA A 85 10.72 -0.96 7.43
C ALA A 85 11.23 -2.01 6.43
N LYS A 86 10.33 -2.90 6.01
CA LYS A 86 10.53 -3.88 4.94
C LYS A 86 9.86 -3.39 3.68
N PHE A 87 10.56 -3.51 2.56
CA PHE A 87 10.14 -2.99 1.27
C PHE A 87 9.90 -4.13 0.29
N TYR A 88 8.82 -4.02 -0.47
CA TYR A 88 8.42 -4.99 -1.47
C TYR A 88 8.10 -4.24 -2.78
N PRO A 89 9.13 -3.86 -3.56
CA PRO A 89 8.91 -3.26 -4.88
C PRO A 89 8.30 -4.31 -5.83
N LYS A 90 7.23 -3.93 -6.52
CA LYS A 90 6.59 -4.72 -7.58
C LYS A 90 6.50 -3.87 -8.84
N ARG A 91 6.87 -4.46 -9.98
CA ARG A 91 6.72 -3.86 -11.30
C ARG A 91 5.99 -4.84 -12.21
N ASP A 92 4.91 -4.36 -12.79
CA ASP A 92 4.17 -5.03 -13.85
C ASP A 92 3.88 -4.03 -14.98
N TYR A 93 3.47 -4.50 -16.16
CA TYR A 93 3.27 -3.64 -17.32
C TYR A 93 2.08 -4.06 -18.19
N PHE A 94 1.64 -3.10 -19.01
CA PHE A 94 0.51 -3.20 -19.94
C PHE A 94 0.92 -2.64 -21.28
N ALA A 95 0.37 -3.18 -22.37
CA ALA A 95 0.60 -2.61 -23.69
C ALA A 95 -0.11 -1.24 -23.89
N SER A 96 -1.16 -0.95 -23.12
CA SER A 96 -1.80 0.38 -23.15
C SER A 96 -2.60 0.66 -21.87
N TYR A 97 -2.89 1.94 -21.62
CA TYR A 97 -3.77 2.35 -20.52
C TYR A 97 -5.18 1.74 -20.61
N ALA A 98 -5.67 1.44 -21.82
CA ALA A 98 -7.00 0.86 -22.02
C ALA A 98 -7.10 -0.61 -21.57
N LEU A 99 -5.95 -1.27 -21.37
CA LEU A 99 -5.86 -2.66 -20.91
C LEU A 99 -5.71 -2.76 -19.39
N ILE A 100 -5.66 -1.64 -18.66
CA ILE A 100 -5.66 -1.62 -17.18
C ILE A 100 -7.11 -1.78 -16.70
N LYS A 101 -7.68 -2.96 -16.95
CA LYS A 101 -9.05 -3.33 -16.58
C LYS A 101 -9.23 -4.85 -16.65
N PRO A 102 -10.29 -5.40 -16.05
CA PRO A 102 -10.62 -6.81 -16.21
C PRO A 102 -10.79 -7.22 -17.68
N GLU A 103 -10.42 -8.46 -17.97
CA GLU A 103 -10.53 -9.00 -19.31
C GLU A 103 -11.98 -9.08 -19.79
N PRO A 104 -12.27 -8.58 -21.02
CA PRO A 104 -13.60 -8.62 -21.59
C PRO A 104 -14.11 -10.06 -21.75
N ILE A 105 -15.39 -10.25 -21.42
CA ILE A 105 -16.10 -11.51 -21.64
C ILE A 105 -17.08 -11.39 -22.81
N TYR A 106 -17.22 -12.49 -23.53
CA TYR A 106 -18.28 -12.71 -24.51
C TYR A 106 -19.41 -13.45 -23.80
N ASP A 107 -20.10 -12.70 -22.95
CA ASP A 107 -21.24 -13.14 -22.17
C ASP A 107 -22.45 -13.38 -23.10
N LYS A 108 -22.83 -14.65 -23.27
CA LYS A 108 -23.94 -15.05 -24.13
C LYS A 108 -25.27 -15.04 -23.39
N ASN A 109 -25.25 -15.24 -22.08
CA ASN A 109 -26.45 -15.38 -21.26
C ASN A 109 -26.82 -14.11 -20.47
N GLY A 110 -25.93 -13.12 -20.46
CA GLY A 110 -26.11 -11.80 -19.86
C GLY A 110 -25.94 -11.75 -18.34
N ASN A 111 -25.29 -12.74 -17.72
CA ASN A 111 -25.17 -12.82 -16.27
C ASN A 111 -23.93 -12.10 -15.68
N GLY A 112 -23.05 -11.56 -16.54
CA GLY A 112 -21.85 -10.82 -16.15
C GLY A 112 -20.69 -11.69 -15.64
N THR A 113 -20.83 -13.01 -15.67
CA THR A 113 -19.81 -13.99 -15.28
C THR A 113 -19.30 -14.75 -16.50
N LEU A 114 -18.18 -15.46 -16.35
CA LEU A 114 -17.67 -16.31 -17.43
C LEU A 114 -18.15 -17.74 -17.19
N ASP A 115 -19.05 -18.23 -18.05
CA ASP A 115 -19.61 -19.57 -17.98
C ASP A 115 -18.99 -20.57 -18.98
N SER A 116 -19.34 -21.85 -18.84
CA SER A 116 -19.00 -22.89 -19.82
C SER A 116 -19.50 -22.51 -21.21
N LYS A 117 -18.67 -22.73 -22.24
CA LYS A 117 -18.90 -22.34 -23.66
C LYS A 117 -18.93 -20.83 -23.94
N GLU A 118 -18.53 -20.01 -22.98
CA GLU A 118 -18.25 -18.59 -23.18
C GLU A 118 -16.77 -18.34 -23.39
N CYS A 119 -16.45 -17.19 -23.95
CA CYS A 119 -15.07 -16.83 -24.27
C CYS A 119 -14.70 -15.52 -23.59
N PHE A 120 -13.40 -15.27 -23.46
CA PHE A 120 -12.84 -14.00 -23.04
C PHE A 120 -11.65 -13.63 -23.91
N ASP A 121 -11.32 -12.34 -23.92
CA ASP A 121 -10.11 -11.81 -24.54
C ASP A 121 -8.95 -11.93 -23.53
N ASP A 122 -8.01 -12.84 -23.79
CA ASP A 122 -6.84 -13.10 -22.95
C ASP A 122 -5.71 -12.12 -23.31
N VAL A 123 -5.66 -11.01 -22.56
CA VAL A 123 -4.82 -9.85 -22.81
C VAL A 123 -3.36 -10.16 -22.48
N ASN A 124 -3.09 -10.94 -21.42
CA ASN A 124 -1.74 -11.25 -21.00
C ASN A 124 -1.19 -12.57 -21.59
N GLY A 125 -2.05 -13.43 -22.11
CA GLY A 125 -1.73 -14.70 -22.78
C GLY A 125 -1.59 -15.89 -21.84
N ASN A 126 -2.19 -15.86 -20.65
CA ASN A 126 -2.03 -16.92 -19.64
C ASN A 126 -3.14 -17.98 -19.66
N GLY A 127 -4.15 -17.83 -20.52
CA GLY A 127 -5.26 -18.76 -20.68
C GLY A 127 -6.27 -18.76 -19.54
N VAL A 128 -6.22 -17.81 -18.60
CA VAL A 128 -7.20 -17.64 -17.52
C VAL A 128 -7.74 -16.22 -17.52
N ARG A 129 -9.02 -16.06 -17.18
CA ARG A 129 -9.63 -14.72 -17.11
C ARG A 129 -9.09 -13.96 -15.91
N ASP A 130 -8.39 -12.87 -16.17
CA ASP A 130 -7.85 -12.00 -15.13
C ASP A 130 -8.70 -10.74 -14.91
N THR A 131 -8.74 -10.30 -13.65
CA THR A 131 -9.26 -8.97 -13.28
C THR A 131 -8.21 -7.86 -13.45
N ASP A 132 -6.94 -8.23 -13.51
CA ASP A 132 -5.80 -7.36 -13.78
C ASP A 132 -4.80 -8.09 -14.69
N PRO A 133 -4.91 -7.96 -16.03
CA PRO A 133 -4.10 -8.70 -16.99
C PRO A 133 -2.71 -8.09 -17.17
N SER A 134 -2.03 -7.87 -16.04
CA SER A 134 -0.68 -7.33 -15.98
C SER A 134 0.35 -8.38 -16.40
N ARG A 135 1.45 -7.95 -17.02
CA ARG A 135 2.63 -8.81 -17.23
C ARG A 135 3.76 -8.40 -16.29
N THR A 136 4.48 -9.37 -15.75
CA THR A 136 5.58 -9.08 -14.80
C THR A 136 6.76 -8.42 -15.49
N GLY A 137 7.30 -7.37 -14.87
CA GLY A 137 8.49 -6.65 -15.34
C GLY A 137 8.23 -5.19 -15.69
N GLN A 138 9.23 -4.53 -16.28
CA GLN A 138 9.13 -3.12 -16.69
C GLN A 138 8.39 -2.92 -18.01
N GLY A 139 8.24 -3.96 -18.82
CA GLY A 139 7.74 -3.84 -20.20
C GLY A 139 8.79 -3.32 -21.17
N GLY A 140 8.43 -3.31 -22.46
CA GLY A 140 9.26 -2.81 -23.55
C GLY A 140 9.06 -1.32 -23.83
N ALA A 141 9.54 -0.87 -24.99
CA ALA A 141 9.29 0.49 -25.46
C ALA A 141 7.78 0.74 -25.63
N ASP A 142 7.32 1.97 -25.33
CA ASP A 142 5.91 2.40 -25.36
C ASP A 142 4.93 1.70 -24.40
N ASP A 143 5.34 0.63 -23.71
CA ASP A 143 4.53 -0.04 -22.71
C ASP A 143 4.31 0.84 -21.47
N ILE A 144 3.21 0.59 -20.77
CA ILE A 144 2.87 1.24 -19.51
C ILE A 144 3.34 0.36 -18.37
N ALA A 145 4.43 0.74 -17.71
CA ALA A 145 4.88 0.14 -16.48
C ALA A 145 4.07 0.68 -15.30
N ARG A 146 3.63 -0.21 -14.41
CA ARG A 146 3.03 0.12 -13.13
C ARG A 146 4.02 -0.31 -12.06
N TYR A 147 4.48 0.69 -11.31
CA TYR A 147 5.38 0.50 -10.19
C TYR A 147 4.60 0.64 -8.90
N THR A 148 4.64 -0.40 -8.06
CA THR A 148 4.02 -0.42 -6.74
C THR A 148 5.08 -0.64 -5.69
N MET A 149 5.15 0.24 -4.70
CA MET A 149 5.99 0.07 -3.53
C MET A 149 5.10 -0.23 -2.34
N ARG A 150 5.30 -1.40 -1.73
CA ARG A 150 4.65 -1.80 -0.49
C ARG A 150 5.66 -1.77 0.64
N VAL A 151 5.31 -1.10 1.72
CA VAL A 151 6.16 -0.90 2.89
C VAL A 151 5.46 -1.43 4.13
N VAL A 152 6.16 -2.28 4.87
CA VAL A 152 5.69 -2.85 6.12
C VAL A 152 6.62 -2.39 7.23
N TYR A 153 6.07 -1.72 8.26
CA TYR A 153 6.85 -1.22 9.40
C TYR A 153 6.14 -1.52 10.71
N THR A 154 6.88 -1.42 11.82
CA THR A 154 6.32 -1.58 13.17
C THR A 154 5.78 -0.24 13.65
N ARG A 155 4.53 -0.22 14.14
CA ARG A 155 3.89 0.97 14.69
C ARG A 155 4.71 1.50 15.89
N PRO A 156 4.96 2.81 15.99
CA PRO A 156 5.73 3.38 17.09
C PRO A 156 4.97 3.34 18.43
N PHE A 157 3.63 3.32 18.40
CA PHE A 157 2.81 3.32 19.60
C PHE A 157 2.25 1.92 19.93
N PRO A 158 2.29 1.49 21.21
CA PRO A 158 1.84 0.16 21.61
C PRO A 158 0.32 0.02 21.70
N VAL A 159 -0.45 1.07 21.39
CA VAL A 159 -1.93 1.08 21.53
C VAL A 159 -2.57 -0.01 20.70
N ALA A 160 -2.09 -0.24 19.47
CA ALA A 160 -2.59 -1.31 18.64
C ALA A 160 -2.45 -2.68 19.33
N ARG A 161 -1.33 -2.96 20.00
CA ARG A 161 -1.12 -4.21 20.77
C ARG A 161 -2.04 -4.29 21.97
N LEU A 162 -2.22 -3.18 22.68
CA LEU A 162 -3.07 -3.11 23.87
C LEU A 162 -4.54 -3.39 23.52
N LEU A 163 -4.97 -3.02 22.31
CA LEU A 163 -6.31 -3.26 21.77
C LEU A 163 -6.44 -4.59 21.00
N GLY A 164 -5.39 -5.42 20.95
CA GLY A 164 -5.41 -6.72 20.25
C GLY A 164 -5.20 -6.66 18.73
N PHE A 165 -4.84 -5.50 18.18
CA PHE A 165 -4.50 -5.32 16.76
C PHE A 165 -3.02 -5.65 16.49
N SER A 166 -2.71 -5.84 15.19
CA SER A 166 -1.32 -6.03 14.75
C SER A 166 -0.45 -4.81 15.07
N GLN A 167 0.76 -5.09 15.55
CA GLN A 167 1.81 -4.08 15.73
C GLN A 167 2.52 -3.70 14.43
N THR A 168 2.32 -4.47 13.37
CA THR A 168 2.81 -4.10 12.03
C THR A 168 1.73 -3.33 11.28
N MET A 169 2.17 -2.33 10.52
CA MET A 169 1.34 -1.59 9.59
C MET A 169 1.90 -1.75 8.18
N GLU A 170 1.00 -1.85 7.21
CA GLU A 170 1.32 -1.89 5.80
C GLU A 170 0.78 -0.63 5.13
N VAL A 171 1.61 0.00 4.31
CA VAL A 171 1.26 1.12 3.43
C VAL A 171 1.75 0.80 2.03
N SER A 172 0.99 1.23 1.03
CA SER A 172 1.35 1.00 -0.37
C SER A 172 1.02 2.21 -1.21
N ALA A 173 1.81 2.40 -2.26
CA ALA A 173 1.58 3.42 -3.26
C ALA A 173 1.94 2.87 -4.63
N THR A 174 1.26 3.37 -5.65
CA THR A 174 1.39 2.91 -7.02
C THR A 174 1.49 4.12 -7.95
N THR A 175 2.39 4.04 -8.92
CA THR A 175 2.49 5.00 -10.02
C THR A 175 2.50 4.27 -11.36
N LEU A 176 1.94 4.91 -12.37
CA LEU A 176 2.01 4.46 -13.77
C LEU A 176 3.07 5.27 -14.49
N LEU A 177 3.82 4.62 -15.36
CA LEU A 177 4.88 5.20 -16.16
C LEU A 177 4.72 4.69 -17.59
N LYS A 178 4.88 5.58 -18.57
CA LYS A 178 4.99 5.16 -19.95
C LYS A 178 6.47 5.06 -20.32
N ASN A 179 6.90 3.89 -20.77
CA ASN A 179 8.25 3.70 -21.25
C ASN A 179 8.46 4.48 -22.55
N GLN A 180 9.65 5.06 -22.70
CA GLN A 180 9.99 5.89 -23.85
C GLN A 180 10.02 5.07 -25.16
N PRO A 181 9.65 5.68 -26.30
CA PRO A 181 9.56 5.00 -27.59
C PRO A 181 10.93 4.90 -28.29
N TYR A 182 11.92 4.30 -27.62
CA TYR A 182 13.26 4.10 -28.20
C TYR A 182 13.32 2.95 -29.23
N LYS A 183 12.27 2.12 -29.27
CA LYS A 183 12.06 1.02 -30.22
C LYS A 183 10.56 0.88 -30.49
N ASN A 184 10.20 0.10 -31.50
CA ASN A 184 8.81 -0.28 -31.73
C ASN A 184 8.27 -1.06 -30.53
N GLN A 185 7.04 -0.75 -30.14
CA GLN A 185 6.32 -1.51 -29.13
C GLN A 185 6.15 -2.97 -29.60
N THR A 186 6.38 -3.91 -28.70
CA THR A 186 5.98 -5.30 -28.92
C THR A 186 4.47 -5.38 -28.74
N THR A 187 3.72 -5.32 -29.84
CA THR A 187 2.27 -5.53 -29.81
C THR A 187 1.98 -7.01 -29.74
N PHE A 188 1.19 -7.41 -28.74
CA PHE A 188 0.72 -8.78 -28.60
C PHE A 188 -0.67 -8.89 -29.19
N THR A 189 -0.89 -9.92 -30.01
CA THR A 189 -2.25 -10.31 -30.40
C THR A 189 -2.97 -10.77 -29.15
N ILE A 190 -4.19 -10.30 -28.93
CA ILE A 190 -5.04 -10.71 -27.80
C ILE A 190 -5.82 -11.95 -28.24
N PRO A 191 -5.43 -13.17 -27.83
CA PRO A 191 -6.17 -14.37 -28.17
C PRO A 191 -7.57 -14.38 -27.53
N LYS A 192 -8.54 -14.93 -28.26
CA LYS A 192 -9.83 -15.30 -27.71
C LYS A 192 -9.75 -16.72 -27.15
N VAL A 193 -9.96 -16.88 -25.85
CA VAL A 193 -9.96 -18.18 -25.18
C VAL A 193 -11.39 -18.54 -24.80
N CYS A 194 -11.84 -19.74 -25.14
CA CYS A 194 -13.19 -20.22 -24.86
C CYS A 194 -13.14 -21.38 -23.86
N LEU A 195 -14.00 -21.34 -22.84
CA LEU A 195 -14.16 -22.44 -21.90
C LEU A 195 -14.87 -23.62 -22.58
N PRO A 196 -14.51 -24.87 -22.21
CA PRO A 196 -15.17 -26.07 -22.72
C PRO A 196 -16.67 -26.13 -22.38
#